data_AF-A0A4S0IS69-F1
#
_entry.id   AF-A0A4S0IS69-F1
#
_cell.length_a   1.000
_cell.length_b   1.000
_cell.length_c   1.000
_cell.angle_alpha   90.00
_cell.angle_beta   90.00
_cell.angle_gamma   90.00
#
_symmetry.space_group_name_H-M   'P 1'
#
loop_
_entity.id
_entity.type
_entity.pdbx_description
1 polymer ?
#
loop_
_entity_poly.entity_id
_entity_poly.type
_entity_poly.pdbx_seq_one_letter_code
_entity_poly.pdbx_strand_id
1 'polypeptide(L)' 'MDGGKESREQRRRRVLKGASILSGISNSEVKCTVRNMHSQGAELQVSIDARVPNEFLLYIPTDGVGYKA' A
#
# COMPACT_ATOMS: atom_id res chain seq x y z
N MET A 1 15.42 -37.54 -0.39
CA MET A 1 14.74 -37.04 -1.59
C MET A 1 14.09 -35.72 -1.23
N ASP A 2 14.47 -34.67 -1.96
CA ASP A 2 13.87 -33.32 -2.04
C ASP A 2 13.73 -32.53 -0.74
N GLY A 3 14.43 -31.41 -0.52
CA GLY A 3 14.54 -30.28 -1.46
C GLY A 3 13.63 -29.17 -0.93
N GLY A 4 14.18 -27.98 -0.70
CA GLY A 4 13.63 -26.96 0.21
C GLY A 4 12.16 -26.59 -0.02
N LYS A 5 11.40 -26.47 1.09
CA LYS A 5 10.21 -25.61 1.10
C LYS A 5 10.65 -24.15 1.08
N GLU A 6 10.94 -23.70 -0.14
CA GLU A 6 10.67 -22.35 -0.60
C GLU A 6 9.42 -21.75 0.09
N SER A 7 9.37 -20.48 0.46
CA SER A 7 10.38 -19.45 0.32
C SER A 7 10.02 -18.26 1.21
N ARG A 8 10.89 -17.26 1.18
CA ARG A 8 10.75 -15.89 1.67
C ARG A 8 9.51 -15.13 1.13
N GLU A 9 8.34 -15.74 1.06
CA GLU A 9 7.12 -15.25 0.37
C GLU A 9 6.48 -14.03 1.04
N GLN A 10 6.86 -13.74 2.29
CA GLN A 10 6.53 -12.47 2.96
C GLN A 10 7.77 -11.63 3.24
N ARG A 11 8.82 -11.75 2.42
CA ARG A 11 9.94 -10.80 2.45
C ARG A 11 9.39 -9.47 2.00
N ARG A 12 8.96 -8.66 2.98
CA ARG A 12 8.63 -7.25 2.88
C ARG A 12 9.46 -6.63 1.77
N ARG A 13 8.89 -6.52 0.57
CA ARG A 13 9.61 -5.90 -0.54
C ARG A 13 9.56 -4.43 -0.21
N ARG A 14 10.70 -3.92 0.29
CA ARG A 14 10.90 -2.49 0.40
C ARG A 14 10.66 -1.92 -0.99
N VAL A 15 9.67 -1.07 -1.07
CA VAL A 15 9.30 -0.35 -2.27
C VAL A 15 9.30 1.12 -1.91
N LEU A 16 9.50 1.98 -2.91
CA LEU A 16 9.27 3.40 -2.77
C LEU A 16 8.33 3.78 -3.90
N LYS A 17 7.03 3.72 -3.61
CA LYS A 17 6.00 4.06 -4.60
C LYS A 17 5.20 5.25 -4.11
N GLY A 18 5.01 6.24 -4.96
CA GLY A 18 3.99 7.27 -4.73
C GLY A 18 2.61 6.62 -4.80
N ALA A 19 1.73 7.00 -3.88
CA ALA A 19 0.37 6.51 -3.82
C ALA A 19 -0.59 7.60 -3.35
N SER A 20 -1.89 7.33 -3.47
CA SER A 20 -2.94 8.27 -3.13
C SER A 20 -4.09 7.52 -2.47
N ILE A 21 -4.43 7.93 -1.24
CA ILE A 21 -5.58 7.43 -0.50
C ILE A 21 -6.79 8.24 -0.96
N LEU A 22 -7.80 7.56 -1.50
CA LEU A 22 -9.02 8.15 -2.03
C LEU A 22 -10.18 7.86 -1.08
N SER A 23 -10.82 8.92 -0.59
CA SER A 23 -12.08 8.84 0.16
C SER A 23 -13.25 9.28 -0.72
N GLY A 24 -14.19 8.35 -0.97
CA GLY A 24 -15.21 8.43 -2.03
C GLY A 24 -16.28 9.50 -1.91
N ILE A 25 -16.23 10.39 -0.91
CA ILE A 25 -17.33 11.31 -0.61
C ILE A 25 -17.00 12.77 -0.96
N SER A 26 -15.72 13.18 -0.99
CA SER A 26 -15.40 14.60 -1.14
C SER A 26 -14.02 14.91 -1.74
N ASN A 27 -13.66 14.29 -2.89
CA ASN A 27 -12.39 14.55 -3.60
C ASN A 27 -11.15 14.62 -2.68
N SER A 28 -11.22 13.92 -1.55
CA SER A 28 -10.22 14.04 -0.50
C SER A 28 -9.17 13.01 -0.83
N GLU A 29 -8.12 13.49 -1.47
CA GLU A 29 -6.94 12.71 -1.79
C GLU A 29 -5.85 13.00 -0.76
N VAL A 30 -5.34 11.96 -0.11
CA VAL A 30 -4.15 12.06 0.72
C VAL A 30 -2.99 11.44 -0.04
N LYS A 31 -2.00 12.26 -0.42
CA LYS A 31 -0.74 11.77 -0.97
C LYS A 31 0.03 11.00 0.09
N CYS A 32 0.52 9.83 -0.29
CA CYS A 32 1.29 8.97 0.59
C CYS A 32 2.39 8.23 -0.18
N THR A 33 3.31 7.62 0.55
CA THR A 33 4.36 6.78 -0.01
C THR A 33 4.24 5.38 0.54
N VAL A 34 4.23 4.38 -0.33
CA VAL A 34 4.32 2.98 0.08
C VAL A 34 5.79 2.66 0.35
N ARG A 35 6.11 2.30 1.58
CA ARG A 35 7.48 1.93 2.03
C ARG A 35 7.75 0.44 1.93
N ASN A 36 6.68 -0.35 2.05
CA ASN A 36 6.72 -1.80 1.94
C ASN A 36 5.33 -2.31 1.51
N MET A 37 5.31 -3.38 0.72
CA MET A 37 4.07 -4.06 0.33
C MET A 37 4.27 -5.58 0.29
N HIS A 38 3.26 -6.32 0.75
CA HIS A 38 3.15 -7.76 0.68
C HIS A 38 1.68 -8.19 0.55
N SER A 39 1.43 -9.49 0.41
CA SER A 39 0.10 -10.04 0.17
C SER A 39 -0.93 -9.81 1.30
N GLN A 40 -0.48 -9.41 2.49
CA GLN A 40 -1.36 -9.16 3.65
C GLN A 40 -1.50 -7.66 3.96
N GLY A 41 -0.78 -6.78 3.26
CA GLY A 41 -0.86 -5.35 3.52
C GLY A 41 0.32 -4.54 3.02
N ALA A 42 0.28 -3.25 3.33
CA ALA A 42 1.30 -2.30 2.96
C ALA A 42 1.56 -1.32 4.10
N GLU A 43 2.80 -0.86 4.20
CA GLU A 43 3.18 0.23 5.10
C GLU A 43 3.13 1.53 4.30
N LEU A 44 2.31 2.48 4.78
CA LEU A 44 2.13 3.78 4.18
C LEU A 44 2.78 4.85 5.05
N GLN A 45 3.56 5.72 4.42
CA GLN A 45 3.99 6.97 5.02
C GLN A 45 3.08 8.10 4.51
N VAL A 46 2.44 8.78 5.45
CA VAL A 46 1.55 9.91 5.22
C VAL A 46 2.08 11.14 5.94
N SER A 47 1.59 12.33 5.58
CA SER A 47 1.84 13.56 6.35
C SER A 47 1.27 13.43 7.77
N ILE A 48 1.89 14.10 8.74
CA ILE A 48 1.44 14.04 10.14
C ILE A 48 0.03 14.61 10.33
N ASP A 49 -0.36 15.59 9.53
CA ASP A 49 -1.71 16.19 9.54
C ASP A 49 -2.74 15.42 8.71
N ALA A 50 -2.33 14.33 8.05
CA ALA A 50 -3.21 13.57 7.17
C ALA A 50 -4.27 12.80 7.97
N ARG A 51 -5.54 12.97 7.60
CA ARG A 51 -6.64 12.15 8.10
C ARG A 51 -6.79 10.91 7.21
N VAL A 52 -6.35 9.76 7.72
CA VAL A 52 -6.53 8.46 7.06
C VAL A 52 -7.81 7.82 7.59
N PRO A 53 -8.84 7.59 6.76
CA PRO A 53 -10.05 6.90 7.19
C PRO A 53 -9.77 5.40 7.42
N ASN A 54 -10.68 4.71 8.13
CA ASN A 54 -10.57 3.26 8.35
C ASN A 54 -10.76 2.45 7.06
N GLU A 55 -11.62 2.93 6.16
CA GLU A 55 -11.87 2.34 4.85
C GLU A 55 -11.49 3.33 3.76
N PHE A 56 -10.67 2.89 2.82
CA PHE A 56 -10.25 3.69 1.68
C PHE A 56 -9.82 2.85 0.50
N LEU A 57 -9.69 3.52 -0.65
CA LEU A 57 -9.01 2.98 -1.81
C LEU A 57 -7.60 3.60 -1.88
N LEU A 58 -6.59 2.75 -1.87
CA LEU A 58 -5.20 3.13 -2.13
C LEU A 58 -4.91 2.97 -3.61
N TYR A 59 -4.73 4.06 -4.33
CA TYR A 59 -4.31 4.03 -5.72
C TYR A 59 -2.78 4.16 -5.84
N ILE A 60 -2.16 3.24 -6.57
CA ILE A 60 -0.72 3.26 -6.85
C ILE A 60 -0.52 3.43 -8.37
N PRO A 61 -0.14 4.63 -8.85
CA PRO A 61 -0.03 4.90 -10.29
C PRO A 61 0.92 3.96 -11.04
N THR A 62 2.02 3.53 -10.42
CA THR A 62 2.98 2.61 -11.05
C THR A 62 2.43 1.21 -11.26
N ASP A 63 1.41 0.84 -10.50
CA ASP A 63 0.78 -0.47 -10.56
C ASP A 63 -0.49 -0.42 -11.41
N GLY A 64 -1.02 0.79 -11.67
CA GLY A 64 -2.25 1.01 -12.44
C GLY A 64 -3.51 0.47 -11.76
N VAL A 65 -3.42 0.12 -10.47
CA VAL A 65 -4.49 -0.54 -9.71
C VAL A 65 -4.77 0.14 -8.38
N GLY A 66 -6.01 -0.01 -7.92
CA GLY A 66 -6.47 0.40 -6.59
C GLY A 66 -6.59 -0.80 -5.65
N TYR A 67 -6.16 -0.62 -4.40
CA TYR A 67 -6.29 -1.59 -3.33
C TYR A 67 -7.31 -1.11 -2.31
N LYS A 68 -8.23 -1.98 -1.88
CA LYS A 68 -9.16 -1.67 -0.79
C LYS A 68 -8.52 -2.03 0.55
N ALA A 69 -8.54 -1.09 1.49
CA ALA A 69 -8.18 -1.29 2.89
C ALA A 69 -9.42 -1.54 3.73
#